data_AF-A0A133NS79-F1
#
_entry.id   AF-A0A133NS79-F1
#
_cell.length_a   1.000
_cell.length_b   1.000
_cell.length_c   1.000
_cell.angle_alpha   90.00
_cell.angle_beta   90.00
_cell.angle_gamma   90.00
#
_symmetry.space_group_name_H-M   'P 1'
#
loop_
_entity.id
_entity.type
_entity.pdbx_description
1 polymer ?
#
loop_
_entity_poly.entity_id
_entity_poly.type
_entity_poly.pdbx_seq_one_letter_code
_entity_poly.pdbx_strand_id
1 'polypeptide(L)'
;EEAVKREVFEETGLNYEVDHLAVIHENLFIGSSGLKGVDFHELTLYYMMKPMGKRGFTSHSTTESGAKETMHWLPIDELDKFKAYPTFMKEYLKSEHSGIEHIISDERY
;
A
#
# COMPACT_ATOMS: atom_id res chain seq x y z
N GLU A 1 9.12 3.67 11.36
CA GLU A 1 8.77 4.78 10.43
C GLU A 1 9.85 5.09 9.40
N GLU A 2 11.14 4.94 9.69
CA GLU A 2 12.20 5.29 8.72
C GLU A 2 12.11 4.53 7.39
N ALA A 3 11.69 3.25 7.43
CA ALA A 3 11.46 2.46 6.22
C ALA A 3 10.40 3.10 5.30
N VAL A 4 9.21 3.43 5.83
CA VAL A 4 8.13 3.98 5.00
C VAL A 4 8.48 5.36 4.43
N LYS A 5 9.23 6.19 5.17
CA LYS A 5 9.73 7.48 4.66
C LYS A 5 10.68 7.28 3.48
N ARG A 6 11.59 6.30 3.59
CA ARG A 6 12.54 5.95 2.51
C ARG A 6 11.80 5.41 1.27
N GLU A 7 10.90 4.44 1.45
CA GLU A 7 10.13 3.86 0.33
C GLU A 7 9.33 4.92 -0.43
N VAL A 8 8.60 5.79 0.29
CA VAL A 8 7.86 6.89 -0.36
C VAL A 8 8.79 7.84 -1.10
N PHE A 9 9.99 8.12 -0.58
CA PHE A 9 10.94 8.95 -1.30
C PHE A 9 11.46 8.26 -2.58
N GLU A 10 11.80 6.98 -2.50
CA GLU A 10 12.28 6.20 -3.65
C GLU A 10 11.20 6.10 -4.75
N GLU A 11 9.96 5.80 -4.38
CA GLU A 11 8.85 5.62 -5.32
C GLU A 11 8.28 6.91 -5.87
N THR A 12 8.28 8.02 -5.10
CA THR A 12 7.56 9.26 -5.47
C THR A 12 8.47 10.45 -5.74
N GLY A 13 9.71 10.41 -5.22
CA GLY A 13 10.67 11.51 -5.20
C GLY A 13 10.37 12.59 -4.16
N LEU A 14 9.38 12.39 -3.29
CA LEU A 14 8.91 13.37 -2.31
C LEU A 14 9.15 12.88 -0.88
N ASN A 15 9.56 13.81 -0.01
CA ASN A 15 9.72 13.53 1.42
C ASN A 15 8.41 13.77 2.17
N TYR A 16 7.70 12.70 2.51
CA TYR A 16 6.49 12.77 3.33
C TYR A 16 6.80 12.65 4.83
N GLU A 17 5.96 13.28 5.64
CA GLU A 17 5.91 13.03 7.07
C GLU A 17 4.84 11.97 7.37
N VAL A 18 5.19 11.02 8.22
CA VAL A 18 4.24 10.07 8.78
C VAL A 18 3.30 10.81 9.73
N ASP A 19 2.00 10.53 9.61
CA ASP A 19 1.01 10.97 10.57
C ASP A 19 0.85 9.92 11.68
N HIS A 20 0.45 8.70 11.31
CA HIS A 20 0.30 7.59 12.24
C HIS A 20 0.35 6.23 11.53
N LEU A 21 0.58 5.15 12.30
CA LEU A 21 0.34 3.79 11.86
C LEU A 21 -1.17 3.53 11.82
N ALA A 22 -1.70 3.14 10.67
CA ALA A 22 -3.13 2.95 10.43
C ALA A 22 -3.53 1.47 10.58
N VAL A 23 -2.80 0.58 9.91
CA VAL A 23 -3.14 -0.85 9.87
C VAL A 23 -1.90 -1.71 10.07
N ILE A 24 -2.05 -2.75 10.89
CA ILE A 24 -1.17 -3.92 10.89
C ILE A 24 -1.91 -5.02 10.13
N HIS A 25 -1.36 -5.46 9.00
CA HIS A 25 -1.97 -6.46 8.14
C HIS A 25 -1.15 -7.74 8.17
N GLU A 26 -1.78 -8.85 8.50
CA GLU A 26 -1.25 -10.18 8.25
C GLU A 26 -1.87 -10.74 6.97
N ASN A 27 -1.02 -10.95 5.96
CA ASN A 27 -1.42 -11.47 4.67
C ASN A 27 -0.82 -12.86 4.48
N LEU A 28 -1.67 -13.88 4.47
CA LEU A 28 -1.28 -15.28 4.30
C LEU A 28 -1.79 -15.77 2.95
N PHE A 29 -0.89 -16.15 2.05
CA PHE A 29 -1.26 -16.54 0.69
C PHE A 29 -0.26 -17.53 0.10
N ILE A 30 -0.71 -18.29 -0.91
CA ILE A 30 0.17 -19.17 -1.68
C ILE A 30 0.76 -18.38 -2.84
N GLY A 31 2.09 -18.35 -2.91
CA GLY A 31 2.83 -17.67 -3.96
C GLY A 31 2.41 -18.10 -5.35
N SER A 32 2.50 -17.16 -6.29
CA SER A 32 2.18 -17.37 -7.70
C SER A 32 3.43 -17.17 -8.57
N SER A 33 3.32 -17.47 -9.87
CA SER A 33 4.40 -17.27 -10.85
C SER A 33 5.72 -17.94 -10.43
N GLY A 34 6.83 -17.18 -10.31
CA GLY A 34 8.15 -17.71 -9.93
C GLY A 34 8.24 -18.26 -8.50
N LEU A 35 7.22 -18.04 -7.68
CA LEU A 35 7.16 -18.47 -6.28
C LEU A 35 5.98 -19.44 -6.06
N LYS A 36 5.55 -20.14 -7.11
CA LYS A 36 4.35 -20.99 -7.09
C LYS A 36 4.42 -22.07 -6.00
N GLY A 37 3.39 -22.11 -5.16
CA GLY A 37 3.22 -23.15 -4.13
C GLY A 37 3.98 -22.90 -2.83
N VAL A 38 4.69 -21.77 -2.72
CA VAL A 38 5.32 -21.34 -1.47
C VAL A 38 4.26 -20.70 -0.57
N ASP A 39 4.21 -21.07 0.69
CA ASP A 39 3.35 -20.45 1.70
C ASP A 39 4.00 -19.15 2.20
N PHE A 40 3.36 -18.02 1.94
CA PHE A 40 3.81 -16.71 2.40
C PHE A 40 3.02 -16.27 3.63
N HIS A 41 3.75 -15.77 4.62
CA HIS A 41 3.21 -14.97 5.71
C HIS A 41 3.87 -13.59 5.67
N GLU A 42 3.12 -12.61 5.20
CA GLU A 42 3.56 -11.23 5.13
C GLU A 42 2.95 -10.44 6.29
N LEU A 43 3.80 -9.69 7.01
CA LEU A 43 3.38 -8.72 8.01
C LEU A 43 3.64 -7.32 7.47
N THR A 44 2.57 -6.61 7.11
CA THR A 44 2.63 -5.30 6.47
C THR A 44 2.09 -4.22 7.38
N LEU A 45 2.82 -3.09 7.47
CA LEU A 45 2.45 -1.93 8.27
C LEU A 45 2.07 -0.78 7.34
N TYR A 46 0.79 -0.42 7.32
CA TYR A 46 0.29 0.70 6.52
C TYR A 46 0.28 1.97 7.35
N TYR A 47 0.92 3.03 6.85
CA TYR A 47 1.01 4.32 7.51
C TYR A 47 0.19 5.37 6.76
N MET A 48 -0.52 6.21 7.51
CA MET A 48 -1.13 7.41 6.96
C MET A 48 -0.07 8.52 6.90
N MET A 49 0.01 9.22 5.77
CA MET A 49 0.96 10.32 5.56
C MET A 49 0.26 11.67 5.73
N LYS A 50 0.97 12.65 6.27
CA LYS A 50 0.44 14.02 6.37
C LYS A 50 0.25 14.61 4.96
N PRO A 51 -0.82 15.41 4.74
CA PRO A 51 -1.05 16.05 3.45
C PRO A 51 0.06 17.06 3.15
N MET A 52 0.67 16.94 1.97
CA MET A 52 1.74 17.85 1.51
C MET A 52 1.21 18.97 0.60
N GLY A 53 -0.04 18.88 0.15
CA GLY A 53 -0.61 19.84 -0.82
C GLY A 53 0.03 19.80 -2.21
N LYS A 54 0.87 18.80 -2.50
CA LYS A 54 1.51 18.58 -3.81
C LYS A 54 0.91 17.34 -4.46
N ARG A 55 0.65 17.41 -5.77
CA ARG A 55 0.13 16.28 -6.56
C ARG A 55 1.07 15.80 -7.67
N GLY A 56 2.18 16.50 -7.90
CA GLY A 56 3.18 16.12 -8.90
C GLY A 56 4.25 15.22 -8.29
N PHE A 57 4.46 14.05 -8.89
CA PHE A 57 5.54 13.12 -8.54
C PHE A 57 6.75 13.35 -9.46
N THR A 58 7.95 13.11 -8.94
CA THR A 58 9.21 13.41 -9.67
C THR A 58 10.05 12.16 -9.95
N SER A 59 9.60 10.98 -9.53
CA SER A 59 10.31 9.71 -9.72
C SER A 59 10.03 9.07 -11.08
N HIS A 60 10.87 8.10 -11.42
CA HIS A 60 10.70 7.20 -12.56
C HIS A 60 10.81 5.74 -12.08
N SER A 61 9.87 5.33 -11.22
CA SER A 61 9.84 3.97 -10.67
C SER A 61 9.61 2.91 -11.75
N THR A 62 10.17 1.73 -11.53
CA THR A 62 10.00 0.55 -12.37
C THR A 62 9.80 -0.68 -11.49
N THR A 63 8.89 -1.56 -11.89
CA THR A 63 8.74 -2.89 -11.29
C THR A 63 10.04 -3.70 -11.39
N GLU A 64 10.13 -4.80 -10.62
CA GLU A 64 11.25 -5.75 -10.70
C GLU A 64 11.47 -6.30 -12.12
N SER A 65 10.40 -6.42 -12.92
CA SER A 65 10.46 -6.81 -14.33
C SER A 65 10.92 -5.72 -15.30
N GLY A 66 11.22 -4.51 -14.81
CA GLY A 66 11.61 -3.35 -15.60
C GLY A 66 10.43 -2.60 -16.24
N ALA A 67 9.18 -3.01 -15.99
CA ALA A 67 8.02 -2.26 -16.46
C ALA A 67 7.91 -0.92 -15.72
N LYS A 68 7.71 0.17 -16.47
CA LYS A 68 7.57 1.52 -15.90
C LYS A 68 6.29 1.63 -15.09
N GLU A 69 6.42 2.12 -13.87
CA GLU A 69 5.28 2.43 -13.02
C GLU A 69 4.83 3.87 -13.23
N THR A 70 3.53 4.11 -13.08
CA THR A 70 2.94 5.44 -13.17
C THR A 70 2.07 5.69 -11.95
N MET A 71 2.27 6.82 -11.30
CA MET A 71 1.49 7.21 -10.13
C MET A 71 0.33 8.12 -10.51
N HIS A 72 -0.84 7.83 -9.94
CA HIS A 72 -2.08 8.58 -10.17
C HIS A 72 -2.75 8.89 -8.84
N TRP A 73 -3.32 10.09 -8.73
CA TRP A 73 -4.22 10.41 -7.63
C TRP A 73 -5.61 9.90 -7.97
N LEU A 74 -6.13 9.00 -7.14
CA LEU A 74 -7.48 8.45 -7.30
C LEU A 74 -8.41 9.05 -6.25
N PRO A 75 -9.62 9.49 -6.63
CA PRO A 75 -10.67 9.81 -5.67
C PRO A 75 -11.05 8.57 -4.85
N ILE A 76 -11.21 8.72 -3.53
CA ILE A 76 -11.52 7.61 -2.62
C ILE A 76 -12.87 6.95 -2.98
N ASP A 77 -13.85 7.77 -3.35
CA ASP A 77 -15.18 7.35 -3.80
C ASP A 77 -15.17 6.60 -5.14
N GLU A 78 -14.07 6.65 -5.88
CA GLU A 78 -13.90 5.92 -7.14
C GLU A 78 -13.07 4.64 -7.02
N LEU A 79 -12.54 4.30 -5.84
CA LEU A 79 -11.67 3.13 -5.66
C LEU A 79 -12.32 1.82 -6.10
N ASP A 80 -13.65 1.71 -6.09
CA ASP A 80 -14.40 0.55 -6.58
C ASP A 80 -14.19 0.27 -8.07
N LYS A 81 -13.90 1.31 -8.86
CA LYS A 81 -13.66 1.22 -10.30
C LYS A 81 -12.29 0.61 -10.64
N PHE A 82 -11.40 0.50 -9.66
CA PHE A 82 -10.02 0.05 -9.85
C PHE A 82 -9.78 -1.30 -9.17
N LYS A 83 -8.87 -2.09 -9.74
CA LYS A 83 -8.37 -3.29 -9.08
C LYS A 83 -7.23 -2.89 -8.14
N ALA A 84 -7.58 -2.56 -6.90
CA ALA A 84 -6.65 -2.13 -5.86
C ALA A 84 -6.39 -3.26 -4.86
N TYR A 85 -5.14 -3.35 -4.40
CA TYR A 85 -4.70 -4.26 -3.35
C TYR A 85 -4.00 -3.47 -2.24
N PRO A 86 -4.09 -3.90 -0.96
CA PRO A 86 -4.90 -5.05 -0.50
C PRO A 86 -6.40 -4.77 -0.62
N THR A 87 -7.22 -5.82 -0.69
CA THR A 87 -8.65 -5.70 -1.03
C THR A 87 -9.46 -4.94 0.03
N PHE A 88 -9.04 -5.00 1.30
CA PHE A 88 -9.70 -4.27 2.39
C PHE A 88 -9.52 -2.75 2.28
N MET A 89 -8.54 -2.26 1.51
CA MET A 89 -8.15 -0.84 1.51
C MET A 89 -9.29 0.08 1.07
N LYS A 90 -10.18 -0.40 0.20
CA LYS A 90 -11.34 0.39 -0.26
C LYS A 90 -12.32 0.67 0.86
N GLU A 91 -12.66 -0.37 1.62
CA GLU A 91 -13.62 -0.26 2.72
C GLU A 91 -12.99 0.48 3.90
N TYR A 92 -11.70 0.25 4.16
CA TYR A 92 -10.95 1.00 5.16
C TYR A 92 -10.99 2.52 4.85
N LEU A 93 -10.64 2.94 3.63
CA LEU A 93 -10.59 4.38 3.29
C LEU A 93 -11.95 5.08 3.22
N LYS A 94 -13.07 4.32 3.14
CA LYS A 94 -14.43 4.88 3.12
C LYS A 94 -15.05 5.05 4.50
N SER A 95 -14.42 4.54 5.55
CA SER A 95 -14.93 4.56 6.91
C SER A 95 -14.03 5.40 7.82
N GLU A 96 -14.63 5.91 8.90
CA GLU A 96 -13.90 6.61 9.94
C GLU A 96 -13.28 5.59 10.89
N HIS A 97 -12.00 5.77 11.22
CA HIS A 97 -11.22 4.86 12.05
C HIS A 97 -10.62 5.58 13.24
N SER A 98 -10.54 4.89 14.37
CA SER A 98 -9.87 5.40 15.56
C SER A 98 -8.85 4.38 16.06
N GLY A 99 -7.57 4.76 16.07
CA GLY A 99 -6.48 3.89 16.50
C GLY A 99 -5.94 3.01 15.36
N ILE A 100 -5.24 1.95 15.73
CA ILE A 100 -4.62 1.00 14.80
C ILE A 100 -5.57 -0.17 14.60
N GLU A 101 -5.87 -0.51 13.35
CA GLU A 101 -6.60 -1.75 13.04
C GLU A 101 -5.65 -2.93 12.79
N HIS A 102 -6.04 -4.10 13.27
CA HIS A 102 -5.38 -5.36 12.93
C HIS A 102 -6.27 -6.15 11.99
N ILE A 103 -5.77 -6.39 10.77
CA ILE A 103 -6.50 -7.07 9.71
C ILE A 103 -5.75 -8.35 9.35
N ILE A 104 -6.49 -9.45 9.19
CA ILE A 104 -5.94 -10.73 8.75
C ILE A 104 -6.63 -11.12 7.45
N SER A 105 -5.85 -11.38 6.42
CA SER A 105 -6.30 -11.97 5.16
C SER A 105 -5.61 -13.31 4.99
N ASP A 106 -6.37 -14.39 4.96
CA ASP A 106 -5.85 -15.73 4.67
C ASP A 106 -6.49 -16.21 3.38
N GLU A 107 -5.68 -16.47 2.35
CA GLU A 107 -6.10 -16.92 1.02
C GLU A 107 -5.63 -18.35 0.73
N ARG A 108 -5.21 -19.13 1.74
CA ARG A 108 -4.60 -20.45 1.56
C ARG A 108 -5.59 -21.62 1.45
N TYR A 109 -6.84 -21.35 1.07
CA TYR A 109 -7.92 -22.34 0.97
C TYR A 109 -8.14 -22.92 -0.43
#